data_AF-A0A976DN65-F1
#
_entry.id   AF-A0A976DN65-F1
#
_cell.length_a   1.000
_cell.length_b   1.000
_cell.length_c   1.000
_cell.angle_alpha   90.00
_cell.angle_beta   90.00
_cell.angle_gamma   90.00
#
_symmetry.space_group_name_H-M   'P 1'
#
loop_
_entity.id
_entity.type
_entity.pdbx_description
1 polymer ?
#
loop_
_entity_poly.entity_id
_entity_poly.type
_entity_poly.pdbx_seq_one_letter_code
_entity_poly.pdbx_strand_id
1 'polypeptide(L)'
;MGDWARARLPFALAEFVMFVLKQGWACLFGGLLLAAIIATKLVWQPDWPLQRYDFLFLFAVATQAVFLATKLETWEEARVILLFHVTGTAMEWFKVHAGSWTYPEGGVFMVMGVPLFSGFMYASVGSYIARVIRVFDMAFAPYPSFPLTVLLAAGIYVNFFAHHFLPDIRVALFLATVVLYARTRVWFRIHDRHWWMPMPLAAFLAALALWVAEN
;
A
#
# COMPACT_ATOMS: atom_id res chain seq x y z
N MET A 1 -11.96 2.75 -20.57
CA MET A 1 -11.52 3.96 -19.83
C MET A 1 -10.73 4.83 -20.79
N GLY A 2 -11.01 6.13 -20.87
CA GLY A 2 -10.13 7.10 -21.55
C GLY A 2 -10.36 7.38 -23.03
N ASP A 3 -11.46 6.92 -23.62
CA ASP A 3 -11.77 7.08 -25.04
C ASP A 3 -11.82 8.57 -25.45
N TRP A 4 -12.32 9.41 -24.55
CA TRP A 4 -12.30 10.86 -24.68
C TRP A 4 -10.88 11.45 -24.74
N ALA A 5 -9.97 10.99 -23.87
CA ALA A 5 -8.61 11.51 -23.80
C ALA A 5 -7.86 11.20 -25.11
N ARG A 6 -8.06 10.01 -25.67
CA ARG A 6 -7.48 9.58 -26.95
C ARG A 6 -8.02 10.37 -28.14
N ALA A 7 -9.30 10.74 -28.11
CA ALA A 7 -9.92 11.48 -29.21
C ALA A 7 -9.52 12.95 -29.27
N ARG A 8 -8.98 13.52 -28.19
CA ARG A 8 -8.78 14.98 -28.06
C ARG A 8 -7.38 15.43 -27.71
N LEU A 9 -6.50 14.54 -27.24
CA LEU A 9 -5.17 14.90 -26.76
C LEU A 9 -4.06 14.33 -27.67
N PRO A 10 -2.92 15.02 -27.79
CA PRO A 10 -1.72 14.45 -28.39
C PRO A 10 -1.30 13.16 -27.68
N PHE A 11 -0.69 12.23 -28.41
CA PHE A 11 -0.34 10.89 -27.91
C PHE A 11 0.34 10.89 -26.53
N ALA A 12 1.39 11.70 -26.34
CA ALA A 12 2.14 11.74 -25.09
C ALA A 12 1.28 12.19 -23.90
N LEU A 13 0.40 13.18 -24.10
CA LEU A 13 -0.50 13.67 -23.07
C LEU A 13 -1.63 12.67 -22.79
N ALA A 14 -2.15 12.00 -23.83
CA ALA A 14 -3.12 10.93 -23.67
C ALA A 14 -2.55 9.76 -22.85
N GLU A 15 -1.33 9.29 -23.16
CA GLU A 15 -0.65 8.23 -22.40
C GLU A 15 -0.41 8.65 -20.95
N PHE A 16 0.04 9.89 -20.71
CA PHE A 16 0.25 10.39 -19.35
C PHE A 16 -1.07 10.45 -18.55
N VAL A 17 -2.14 10.99 -19.14
CA VAL A 17 -3.47 11.03 -18.50
C VAL A 17 -3.96 9.61 -18.22
N MET A 18 -3.79 8.67 -19.15
CA MET A 18 -4.17 7.27 -18.95
C MET A 18 -3.38 6.59 -17.84
N PHE A 19 -2.08 6.87 -17.75
CA PHE A 19 -1.24 6.40 -16.66
C PHE A 19 -1.77 6.89 -15.30
N VAL A 20 -2.00 8.21 -15.17
CA VAL A 20 -2.51 8.80 -13.93
C VAL A 20 -3.89 8.25 -13.56
N LEU A 21 -4.79 8.11 -14.54
CA LEU A 21 -6.13 7.55 -14.31
C LEU A 21 -6.08 6.08 -13.86
N LYS A 22 -5.22 5.26 -14.46
CA LYS A 22 -5.01 3.88 -14.02
C LYS A 22 -4.41 3.81 -12.60
N GLN A 23 -3.49 4.72 -12.27
CA GLN A 23 -2.96 4.84 -10.90
C GLN A 23 -4.05 5.23 -9.91
N GLY A 24 -4.90 6.21 -10.24
CA GLY A 24 -6.06 6.60 -9.44
C GLY A 24 -7.05 5.44 -9.23
N TRP A 25 -7.26 4.64 -10.27
CA TRP A 25 -8.08 3.43 -10.16
C TRP A 25 -7.44 2.35 -9.28
N ALA A 26 -6.13 2.19 -9.37
CA ALA A 26 -5.37 1.27 -8.54
C ALA A 26 -5.40 1.66 -7.05
N CYS A 27 -5.43 2.95 -6.73
CA CYS A 27 -5.43 3.42 -5.34
C CYS A 27 -6.83 3.64 -4.75
N LEU A 28 -7.91 3.25 -5.44
CA LEU A 28 -9.29 3.56 -5.03
C LEU A 28 -9.60 3.18 -3.57
N PHE A 29 -9.17 1.99 -3.11
CA PHE A 29 -9.37 1.57 -1.71
C PHE A 29 -8.68 2.54 -0.74
N GLY A 30 -7.39 2.84 -0.96
CA GLY A 30 -6.62 3.76 -0.14
C GLY A 30 -7.15 5.19 -0.19
N GLY A 31 -7.59 5.65 -1.36
CA GLY A 31 -8.21 6.96 -1.54
C GLY A 31 -9.52 7.10 -0.75
N LEU A 32 -10.38 6.07 -0.78
CA LEU A 32 -11.61 6.04 0.01
C LEU A 32 -11.30 6.04 1.52
N LEU A 33 -10.33 5.24 1.96
CA LEU A 33 -9.93 5.18 3.36
C LEU A 33 -9.34 6.51 3.85
N LEU A 34 -8.47 7.14 3.05
CA LEU A 34 -7.91 8.47 3.35
C LEU A 34 -9.02 9.53 3.42
N ALA A 35 -9.95 9.52 2.47
CA ALA A 35 -11.10 10.42 2.48
C ALA A 35 -11.95 10.22 3.74
N ALA A 36 -12.19 8.97 4.17
CA ALA A 36 -12.89 8.68 5.41
C ALA A 36 -12.11 9.17 6.65
N ILE A 37 -10.79 9.00 6.70
CA ILE A 37 -9.96 9.53 7.79
C ILE A 37 -10.07 11.05 7.88
N ILE A 38 -9.98 11.76 6.75
CA ILE A 38 -10.10 13.23 6.70
C ILE A 38 -11.52 13.66 7.10
N ALA A 39 -12.55 13.06 6.50
CA ALA A 39 -13.94 13.39 6.78
C ALA A 39 -14.27 13.19 8.26
N THR A 40 -13.89 12.05 8.83
CA THR A 40 -14.12 11.76 10.25
C THR A 40 -13.33 12.70 11.15
N LYS A 41 -12.11 13.11 10.78
CA LYS A 41 -11.37 14.14 11.54
C LYS A 41 -12.13 15.48 11.63
N LEU A 42 -12.90 15.83 10.61
CA LEU A 42 -13.61 17.11 10.53
C LEU A 42 -14.98 17.09 11.24
N VAL A 43 -15.66 15.94 11.30
CA VAL A 43 -17.07 15.88 11.73
C VAL A 43 -17.33 15.01 12.95
N TRP A 44 -16.42 14.07 13.29
CA TRP A 44 -16.68 13.10 14.36
C TRP A 44 -16.67 13.78 15.72
N GLN A 45 -17.69 13.48 16.54
CA GLN A 45 -17.78 14.01 17.90
C GLN A 45 -17.50 12.91 18.93
N PRO A 46 -16.85 13.23 20.06
CA PRO A 46 -16.52 12.24 21.09
C PRO A 46 -17.72 11.56 21.75
N ASP A 47 -18.89 12.21 21.76
CA ASP A 47 -20.13 11.74 22.38
C ASP A 47 -20.95 10.81 21.48
N TRP A 48 -20.50 10.56 20.24
CA TRP A 48 -21.18 9.64 19.35
C TRP A 48 -21.13 8.19 19.87
N PRO A 49 -22.21 7.39 19.69
CA PRO A 49 -22.26 6.02 20.19
C PRO A 49 -21.19 5.10 19.58
N LEU A 50 -20.73 5.42 18.38
CA LEU A 50 -19.70 4.67 17.66
C LEU A 50 -18.37 5.41 17.75
N GLN A 51 -17.34 4.72 18.24
CA GLN A 51 -16.00 5.26 18.28
C GLN A 51 -15.44 5.44 16.87
N ARG A 52 -14.66 6.51 16.64
CA ARG A 52 -14.17 6.86 15.29
C ARG A 52 -13.33 5.75 14.68
N TYR A 53 -12.46 5.13 15.48
CA TYR A 53 -11.63 4.00 15.05
C TYR A 53 -12.45 2.79 14.64
N ASP A 54 -13.53 2.50 15.36
CA ASP A 54 -14.45 1.41 15.02
C ASP A 54 -15.19 1.70 13.72
N PHE A 55 -15.65 2.95 13.52
CA PHE A 55 -16.26 3.36 12.25
C PHE A 55 -15.30 3.20 11.08
N LEU A 56 -14.05 3.65 11.19
CA LEU A 56 -13.05 3.51 10.13
C LEU A 56 -12.76 2.04 9.81
N PHE A 57 -12.71 1.18 10.84
CA PHE A 57 -12.56 -0.25 10.65
C PHE A 57 -13.75 -0.84 9.87
N LEU A 58 -14.98 -0.56 10.31
CA LEU A 58 -16.20 -1.02 9.65
C LEU A 58 -16.31 -0.49 8.21
N PHE A 59 -15.92 0.77 7.98
CA PHE A 59 -15.86 1.37 6.65
C PHE A 59 -14.88 0.63 5.73
N ALA A 60 -13.69 0.29 6.24
CA ALA A 60 -12.69 -0.45 5.47
C ALA A 60 -13.19 -1.87 5.12
N VAL A 61 -13.78 -2.58 6.09
CA VAL A 61 -14.37 -3.92 5.87
C VAL A 61 -15.52 -3.85 4.87
N ALA A 62 -16.43 -2.88 5.00
CA ALA A 62 -17.55 -2.69 4.08
C ALA A 62 -17.06 -2.36 2.67
N THR A 63 -16.06 -1.49 2.54
CA THR A 63 -15.45 -1.14 1.24
C THR A 63 -14.85 -2.37 0.57
N GLN A 64 -14.08 -3.18 1.32
CA GLN A 64 -13.51 -4.42 0.80
C GLN A 64 -14.62 -5.42 0.38
N ALA A 65 -15.66 -5.57 1.20
CA ALA A 65 -16.79 -6.44 0.87
C ALA A 65 -17.51 -5.98 -0.40
N VAL A 66 -17.75 -4.67 -0.57
CA VAL A 66 -18.33 -4.10 -1.79
C VAL A 66 -17.42 -4.35 -2.99
N PHE A 67 -16.11 -4.21 -2.84
CA PHE A 67 -15.15 -4.43 -3.94
C PHE A 67 -15.14 -5.89 -4.39
N LEU A 68 -15.22 -6.84 -3.46
CA LEU A 68 -15.35 -8.26 -3.79
C LEU A 68 -16.70 -8.58 -4.43
N ALA A 69 -17.80 -8.06 -3.86
CA ALA A 69 -19.16 -8.29 -4.38
C ALA A 69 -19.34 -7.74 -5.81
N THR A 70 -18.75 -6.58 -6.08
CA THR A 70 -18.76 -5.94 -7.42
C THR A 70 -17.66 -6.46 -8.35
N LYS A 71 -16.84 -7.41 -7.90
CA LYS A 71 -15.70 -7.98 -8.64
C LYS A 71 -14.65 -6.94 -9.05
N LEU A 72 -14.61 -5.80 -8.34
CA LEU A 72 -13.50 -4.85 -8.42
C LEU A 72 -12.23 -5.46 -7.84
N GLU A 73 -12.36 -6.28 -6.80
CA GLU A 73 -11.27 -7.10 -6.23
C GLU A 73 -11.48 -8.59 -6.47
N THR A 74 -10.37 -9.32 -6.58
CA THR A 74 -10.35 -10.79 -6.58
C THR A 74 -10.10 -11.34 -5.17
N TRP A 75 -10.41 -12.62 -4.97
CA TRP A 75 -10.07 -13.30 -3.71
C TRP A 75 -8.56 -13.41 -3.47
N GLU A 76 -7.75 -13.42 -4.53
CA GLU A 76 -6.29 -13.40 -4.41
C GLU A 76 -5.82 -12.04 -3.90
N GLU A 77 -6.37 -10.95 -4.43
CA GLU A 77 -6.13 -9.59 -3.94
C GLU A 77 -6.56 -9.48 -2.46
N ALA A 78 -7.73 -10.02 -2.09
CA ALA A 78 -8.19 -10.03 -0.69
C ALA A 78 -7.25 -10.77 0.27
N ARG A 79 -6.62 -11.88 -0.15
CA ARG A 79 -5.61 -12.58 0.67
C ARG A 79 -4.36 -11.72 0.88
N VAL A 80 -3.92 -11.01 -0.16
CA VAL A 80 -2.80 -10.07 -0.03
C VAL A 80 -3.15 -8.94 0.94
N ILE A 81 -4.35 -8.37 0.84
CA ILE A 81 -4.83 -7.33 1.75
C ILE A 81 -4.87 -7.84 3.19
N LEU A 82 -5.37 -9.07 3.42
CA LEU A 82 -5.37 -9.70 4.75
C LEU A 82 -3.95 -9.87 5.31
N LEU A 83 -3.00 -10.31 4.48
CA LEU A 83 -1.59 -10.43 4.90
C LEU A 83 -1.02 -9.08 5.33
N PHE A 84 -1.24 -8.03 4.54
CA PHE A 84 -0.80 -6.66 4.88
C PHE A 84 -1.52 -6.11 6.12
N HIS A 85 -2.79 -6.45 6.33
CA HIS A 85 -3.54 -6.07 7.52
C HIS A 85 -2.91 -6.68 8.79
N VAL A 86 -2.59 -7.97 8.75
CA VAL A 86 -1.97 -8.68 9.88
C VAL A 86 -0.56 -8.15 10.13
N THR A 87 0.28 -8.05 9.10
CA THR A 87 1.66 -7.57 9.27
C THR A 87 1.70 -6.12 9.72
N GLY A 88 0.85 -5.24 9.16
CA GLY A 88 0.72 -3.85 9.57
C GLY A 88 0.28 -3.71 11.01
N THR A 89 -0.73 -4.47 11.44
CA THR A 89 -1.19 -4.47 12.85
C THR A 89 -0.08 -4.93 13.79
N ALA A 90 0.70 -5.95 13.41
CA ALA A 90 1.84 -6.41 14.21
C ALA A 90 2.94 -5.35 14.32
N MET A 91 3.22 -4.61 13.24
CA MET A 91 4.19 -3.51 13.24
C MET A 91 3.73 -2.34 14.12
N GLU A 92 2.45 -1.96 14.04
CA GLU A 92 1.84 -0.95 14.90
C GLU A 92 1.89 -1.35 16.36
N TRP A 93 1.57 -2.61 16.66
CA TRP A 93 1.62 -3.14 18.03
C TRP A 93 3.01 -3.00 18.64
N PHE A 94 4.02 -3.42 17.89
CA PHE A 94 5.42 -3.25 18.29
C PHE A 94 5.78 -1.78 18.52
N LYS A 95 5.38 -0.87 17.62
CA LYS A 95 5.73 0.54 17.71
C LYS A 95 5.03 1.26 18.86
N VAL A 96 3.78 0.91 19.15
CA VAL A 96 3.06 1.40 20.33
C VAL A 96 3.75 0.92 21.61
N HIS A 97 4.18 -0.35 21.69
CA HIS A 97 4.87 -0.88 22.87
C HIS A 97 6.29 -0.35 23.03
N ALA A 98 6.96 -0.01 21.93
CA ALA A 98 8.25 0.68 21.93
C ALA A 98 8.13 2.17 22.30
N GLY A 99 6.93 2.70 22.56
CA GLY A 99 6.71 4.09 22.91
C GLY A 99 6.92 5.07 21.75
N SER A 100 6.88 4.58 20.50
CA SER A 100 7.08 5.45 19.33
C SER A 100 5.90 6.40 19.10
N TRP A 101 4.68 5.95 19.38
CA TRP A 101 3.45 6.74 19.35
C TRP A 101 2.32 6.02 20.11
N THR A 102 1.17 6.68 20.24
CA THR A 102 -0.03 6.12 20.87
C THR A 102 -1.26 6.37 20.01
N TYR A 103 -2.31 5.56 20.23
CA TYR A 103 -3.64 5.77 19.67
C TYR A 103 -4.53 6.39 20.77
N PRO A 104 -4.83 7.71 20.73
CA PRO A 104 -5.47 8.40 21.85
C PRO A 104 -6.98 8.20 21.94
N GLU A 105 -7.64 7.80 20.86
CA GLU A 105 -9.10 7.58 20.83
C GLU A 105 -9.44 6.14 21.23
N GLY A 106 -10.64 5.95 21.78
CA GLY A 106 -11.15 4.63 22.14
C GLY A 106 -11.60 3.81 20.92
N GLY A 107 -11.87 2.53 21.17
CA GLY A 107 -12.44 1.61 20.19
C GLY A 107 -12.64 0.22 20.77
N VAL A 108 -13.69 -0.46 20.32
CA VAL A 108 -13.95 -1.88 20.62
C VAL A 108 -13.08 -2.77 19.74
N PHE A 109 -12.87 -2.40 18.48
CA PHE A 109 -12.03 -3.13 17.52
C PHE A 109 -10.56 -2.76 17.69
N MET A 110 -10.03 -2.98 18.90
CA MET A 110 -8.63 -2.77 19.25
C MET A 110 -8.00 -4.06 19.76
N VAL A 111 -6.76 -4.33 19.35
CA VAL A 111 -5.96 -5.46 19.82
C VAL A 111 -4.66 -4.91 20.37
N MET A 112 -4.37 -5.20 21.65
CA MET A 112 -3.14 -4.73 22.32
C MET A 112 -2.90 -3.22 22.19
N GLY A 113 -3.96 -2.41 22.32
CA GLY A 113 -3.87 -0.95 22.21
C GLY A 113 -3.77 -0.42 20.77
N VAL A 114 -3.86 -1.29 19.76
CA VAL A 114 -3.85 -0.91 18.34
C VAL A 114 -5.24 -1.08 17.74
N PRO A 115 -5.83 -0.04 17.14
CA PRO A 115 -7.11 -0.16 16.47
C PRO A 115 -6.95 -0.90 15.14
N LEU A 116 -7.84 -1.85 14.85
CA LEU A 116 -7.75 -2.68 13.66
C LEU A 116 -7.87 -1.89 12.34
N PHE A 117 -8.41 -0.67 12.35
CA PHE A 117 -8.39 0.18 11.15
C PHE A 117 -6.95 0.54 10.71
N SER A 118 -5.97 0.60 11.63
CA SER A 118 -4.58 0.91 11.28
C SER A 118 -3.97 -0.20 10.43
N GLY A 119 -4.32 -1.46 10.71
CA GLY A 119 -4.01 -2.59 9.84
C GLY A 119 -4.50 -2.37 8.41
N PHE A 120 -5.71 -1.81 8.23
CA PHE A 120 -6.24 -1.46 6.91
C PHE A 120 -5.50 -0.31 6.23
N MET A 121 -4.82 0.57 6.96
CA MET A 121 -3.93 1.58 6.36
C MET A 121 -2.77 0.88 5.63
N TYR A 122 -2.14 -0.12 6.23
CA TYR A 122 -1.13 -0.97 5.56
C TYR A 122 -1.75 -1.81 4.44
N ALA A 123 -2.94 -2.37 4.69
CA ALA A 123 -3.66 -3.17 3.72
C ALA A 123 -4.03 -2.37 2.45
N SER A 124 -4.20 -1.05 2.56
CA SER A 124 -4.40 -0.17 1.41
C SER A 124 -3.22 -0.16 0.44
N VAL A 125 -1.98 -0.27 0.95
CA VAL A 125 -0.77 -0.41 0.15
C VAL A 125 -0.76 -1.78 -0.56
N GLY A 126 -1.13 -2.84 0.15
CA GLY A 126 -1.28 -4.18 -0.44
C GLY A 126 -2.32 -4.24 -1.55
N SER A 127 -3.51 -3.64 -1.34
CA SER A 127 -4.57 -3.50 -2.35
C SER A 127 -4.06 -2.74 -3.58
N TYR A 128 -3.40 -1.59 -3.36
CA TYR A 128 -2.81 -0.80 -4.44
C TYR A 128 -1.77 -1.61 -5.25
N ILE A 129 -0.84 -2.30 -4.59
CA ILE A 129 0.20 -3.09 -5.27
C ILE A 129 -0.43 -4.21 -6.10
N ALA A 130 -1.37 -4.97 -5.51
CA ALA A 130 -2.01 -6.07 -6.23
C ALA A 130 -2.80 -5.55 -7.44
N ARG A 131 -3.53 -4.44 -7.26
CA ARG A 131 -4.34 -3.84 -8.31
C ARG A 131 -3.51 -3.15 -9.39
N VAL A 132 -2.44 -2.44 -9.04
CA VAL A 132 -1.58 -1.76 -10.03
C VAL A 132 -0.89 -2.79 -10.91
N ILE A 133 -0.43 -3.91 -10.34
CA ILE A 133 0.14 -5.03 -11.11
C ILE A 133 -0.88 -5.55 -12.12
N ARG A 134 -2.13 -5.78 -11.71
CA ARG A 134 -3.18 -6.26 -12.61
C ARG A 134 -3.60 -5.24 -13.67
N VAL A 135 -3.85 -4.00 -13.28
CA VAL A 135 -4.38 -2.93 -14.15
C VAL A 135 -3.37 -2.52 -15.23
N PHE A 136 -2.09 -2.57 -14.89
CA PHE A 136 -1.00 -2.28 -15.83
C PHE A 136 -0.39 -3.53 -16.46
N ASP A 137 -0.90 -4.73 -16.17
CA ASP A 137 -0.38 -5.98 -16.73
C ASP A 137 1.13 -6.09 -16.50
N MET A 138 1.54 -5.89 -15.24
CA MET A 138 2.95 -5.73 -14.89
C MET A 138 3.67 -7.08 -14.89
N ALA A 139 4.86 -7.11 -15.49
CA ALA A 139 5.77 -8.24 -15.43
C ALA A 139 7.13 -7.81 -14.91
N PHE A 140 7.72 -8.61 -14.03
CA PHE A 140 9.02 -8.34 -13.41
C PHE A 140 10.05 -9.31 -13.96
N ALA A 141 10.97 -8.83 -14.80
CA ALA A 141 11.90 -9.71 -15.52
C ALA A 141 13.30 -9.08 -15.73
N PRO A 142 14.39 -9.83 -15.49
CA PRO A 142 14.44 -11.07 -14.70
C PRO A 142 14.07 -10.81 -13.23
N TYR A 143 13.28 -11.69 -12.64
CA TYR A 143 13.00 -11.66 -11.21
C TYR A 143 14.12 -12.36 -10.44
N PRO A 144 14.55 -11.85 -9.26
CA PRO A 144 15.54 -12.55 -8.45
C PRO A 144 15.02 -13.92 -8.00
N SER A 145 15.91 -14.79 -7.49
CA SER A 145 15.43 -16.07 -6.98
C SER A 145 14.45 -15.84 -5.82
N PHE A 146 13.36 -16.61 -5.83
CA PHE A 146 12.32 -16.48 -4.81
C PHE A 146 12.87 -16.68 -3.37
N PRO A 147 13.76 -17.67 -3.10
CA PRO A 147 14.36 -17.81 -1.76
C PRO A 147 15.17 -16.58 -1.31
N LEU A 148 15.91 -15.93 -2.22
CA LEU A 148 16.64 -14.71 -1.87
C LEU A 148 15.69 -13.55 -1.55
N THR A 149 14.57 -13.46 -2.26
CA THR A 149 13.54 -12.48 -1.96
C THR A 149 12.94 -12.70 -0.57
N VAL A 150 12.62 -13.95 -0.22
CA VAL A 150 12.09 -14.32 1.10
C VAL A 150 13.13 -14.04 2.19
N LEU A 151 14.40 -14.37 1.98
CA LEU A 151 15.49 -14.10 2.93
C LEU A 151 15.65 -12.59 3.17
N LEU A 152 15.66 -11.79 2.09
CA LEU A 152 15.76 -10.33 2.20
C LEU A 152 14.56 -9.74 2.95
N ALA A 153 13.34 -10.17 2.61
CA ALA A 153 12.13 -9.72 3.30
C ALA A 153 12.15 -10.10 4.79
N ALA A 154 12.51 -11.34 5.12
CA ALA A 154 12.67 -11.78 6.50
C ALA A 154 13.73 -10.95 7.24
N GLY A 155 14.87 -10.67 6.62
CA GLY A 155 15.91 -9.82 7.18
C GLY A 155 15.42 -8.39 7.48
N ILE A 156 14.60 -7.82 6.59
CA ILE A 156 13.97 -6.50 6.79
C ILE A 156 13.03 -6.52 8.00
N TYR A 157 12.13 -7.50 8.10
CA TYR A 157 11.21 -7.59 9.23
C TYR A 157 11.94 -7.90 10.55
N VAL A 158 12.90 -8.82 10.56
CA VAL A 158 13.69 -9.13 11.75
C VAL A 158 14.44 -7.89 12.23
N ASN A 159 15.11 -7.15 11.33
CA ASN A 159 15.77 -5.89 11.71
C ASN A 159 14.75 -4.86 12.21
N PHE A 160 13.58 -4.72 11.58
CA PHE A 160 12.52 -3.83 12.04
C PHE A 160 12.10 -4.11 13.49
N PHE A 161 11.93 -5.38 13.88
CA PHE A 161 11.54 -5.74 15.25
C PHE A 161 12.72 -5.77 16.23
N ALA A 162 13.92 -6.12 15.77
CA ALA A 162 15.07 -6.40 16.64
C ALA A 162 16.10 -5.26 16.74
N HIS A 163 16.00 -4.17 15.97
CA HIS A 163 17.00 -3.09 15.98
C HIS A 163 17.18 -2.37 17.33
N HIS A 164 16.28 -2.57 18.29
CA HIS A 164 16.46 -2.09 19.67
C HIS A 164 17.43 -2.96 20.48
N PHE A 165 17.64 -4.21 20.06
CA PHE A 165 18.47 -5.21 20.73
C PHE A 165 19.72 -5.60 19.93
N LEU A 166 19.67 -5.42 18.60
CA LEU A 166 20.73 -5.73 17.65
C LEU A 166 21.13 -4.48 16.87
N PRO A 167 22.34 -4.45 16.26
CA PRO A 167 22.73 -3.34 15.39
C PRO A 167 21.69 -3.06 14.30
N ASP A 168 21.37 -1.78 14.10
CA ASP A 168 20.50 -1.35 13.01
C ASP A 168 21.25 -1.44 11.67
N ILE A 169 20.98 -2.50 10.90
CA ILE A 169 21.60 -2.79 9.61
C ILE A 169 20.77 -2.33 8.41
N ARG A 170 19.81 -1.42 8.60
CA ARG A 170 18.86 -0.99 7.55
C ARG A 170 19.53 -0.48 6.28
N VAL A 171 20.64 0.25 6.40
CA VAL A 171 21.41 0.72 5.23
C VAL A 171 21.96 -0.46 4.42
N ALA A 172 22.45 -1.51 5.09
CA ALA A 172 22.90 -2.72 4.40
C ALA A 172 21.74 -3.44 3.70
N LEU A 173 20.56 -3.48 4.32
CA LEU A 173 19.34 -4.05 3.72
C LEU A 173 18.84 -3.23 2.53
N PHE A 174 18.95 -1.90 2.56
CA PHE A 174 18.66 -1.05 1.41
C PHE A 174 19.63 -1.32 0.25
N LEU A 175 20.94 -1.40 0.52
CA LEU A 175 21.93 -1.76 -0.48
C LEU A 175 21.67 -3.16 -1.05
N ALA A 176 21.36 -4.15 -0.20
CA ALA A 176 21.02 -5.50 -0.63
C ALA A 176 19.77 -5.52 -1.54
N THR A 177 18.76 -4.70 -1.22
CA THR A 177 17.56 -4.54 -2.06
C THR A 177 17.92 -3.98 -3.44
N VAL A 178 18.71 -2.91 -3.49
CA VAL A 178 19.15 -2.31 -4.76
C VAL A 178 19.95 -3.32 -5.58
N VAL A 179 20.91 -4.01 -4.96
CA VAL A 179 21.75 -5.01 -5.65
C VAL A 179 20.92 -6.18 -6.18
N LEU A 180 20.03 -6.74 -5.35
CA LEU A 180 19.22 -7.90 -5.70
C LEU A 180 18.31 -7.61 -6.90
N TYR A 181 17.71 -6.41 -6.93
CA TYR A 181 16.76 -6.00 -7.97
C TYR A 181 17.37 -5.10 -9.06
N ALA A 182 18.68 -4.84 -9.05
CA ALA A 182 19.35 -3.95 -10.01
C ALA A 182 19.10 -4.33 -11.47
N ARG A 183 18.97 -5.64 -11.73
CA ARG A 183 18.72 -6.17 -13.07
C ARG A 183 17.23 -6.34 -13.39
N THR A 184 16.35 -6.26 -12.39
CA THR A 184 14.92 -6.46 -12.57
C THR A 184 14.31 -5.24 -13.25
N ARG A 185 13.58 -5.48 -14.34
CA ARG A 185 12.78 -4.48 -15.02
C ARG A 185 11.31 -4.70 -14.72
N VAL A 186 10.62 -3.62 -14.42
CA VAL A 186 9.15 -3.59 -14.35
C VAL A 186 8.66 -3.25 -15.75
N TRP A 187 8.09 -4.23 -16.43
CA TRP A 187 7.37 -4.05 -17.69
C TRP A 187 5.91 -3.76 -17.36
N PHE A 188 5.32 -2.78 -18.02
CA PHE A 188 3.94 -2.37 -17.76
C PHE A 188 3.29 -1.79 -19.01
N ARG A 189 1.97 -1.90 -19.08
CA ARG A 189 1.17 -1.49 -20.23
C ARG A 189 0.17 -0.41 -19.83
N ILE A 190 0.37 0.80 -20.36
CA ILE A 190 -0.55 1.92 -20.15
C ILE A 190 -1.82 1.69 -20.99
N HIS A 191 -1.65 1.50 -22.29
CA HIS A 191 -2.74 1.20 -23.23
C HIS A 191 -2.40 -0.03 -24.09
N ASP A 192 -1.74 0.18 -25.23
CA ASP A 192 -1.35 -0.89 -26.16
C ASP A 192 0.18 -1.04 -26.26
N ARG A 193 0.93 -0.06 -25.77
CA ARG A 193 2.38 -0.10 -25.75
C ARG A 193 2.90 -0.58 -24.40
N HIS A 194 3.87 -1.49 -24.46
CA HIS A 194 4.65 -1.90 -23.31
C HIS A 194 5.75 -0.87 -23.05
N TRP A 195 5.84 -0.45 -21.80
CA TRP A 195 6.86 0.41 -21.26
C TRP A 195 7.66 -0.39 -20.22
N TRP A 196 8.86 0.08 -19.90
CA TRP A 196 9.63 -0.51 -18.83
C TRP A 196 10.43 0.53 -18.07
N MET A 197 10.71 0.21 -16.80
CA MET A 197 11.70 0.93 -16.00
C MET A 197 12.45 -0.04 -15.07
N PRO A 198 13.68 0.29 -14.63
CA PRO A 198 14.37 -0.49 -13.61
C PRO A 198 13.56 -0.53 -12.30
N MET A 199 13.50 -1.68 -11.63
CA MET A 199 12.79 -1.83 -10.35
C MET A 199 13.29 -0.82 -9.30
N PRO A 200 14.61 -0.61 -9.10
CA PRO A 200 15.07 0.39 -8.13
C PRO A 200 14.59 1.81 -8.43
N LEU A 201 14.44 2.16 -9.72
CA LEU A 201 13.88 3.45 -10.12
C LEU A 201 12.39 3.53 -9.78
N ALA A 202 11.61 2.48 -10.08
CA ALA A 202 10.20 2.42 -9.72
C ALA A 202 9.98 2.56 -8.20
N ALA A 203 10.76 1.83 -7.40
CA ALA A 203 10.72 1.91 -5.94
C ALA A 203 11.15 3.29 -5.42
N PHE A 204 12.19 3.88 -6.00
CA PHE A 204 12.63 5.23 -5.65
C PHE A 204 11.55 6.28 -5.94
N LEU A 205 10.91 6.24 -7.11
CA LEU A 205 9.84 7.17 -7.46
C LEU A 205 8.62 7.01 -6.55
N ALA A 206 8.26 5.78 -6.19
CA ALA A 206 7.19 5.52 -5.23
C ALA A 206 7.54 6.06 -3.82
N ALA A 207 8.77 5.82 -3.35
CA ALA A 207 9.25 6.34 -2.08
C ALA A 207 9.33 7.87 -2.06
N LEU A 208 9.75 8.49 -3.17
CA LEU A 208 9.77 9.95 -3.33
C LEU A 208 8.35 10.53 -3.27
N ALA A 209 7.38 9.91 -3.96
CA ALA A 209 5.98 10.35 -3.90
C ALA A 209 5.41 10.24 -2.48
N LEU A 210 5.75 9.18 -1.74
CA LEU A 210 5.38 9.02 -0.33
C LEU A 210 6.00 10.14 0.52
N TRP A 211 7.30 10.41 0.34
CA TRP A 211 8.01 11.46 1.06
C TRP A 211 7.39 12.85 0.85
N VAL A 212 7.02 13.19 -0.39
CA VAL A 212 6.30 14.43 -0.73
C VAL A 212 4.90 14.48 -0.11
N ALA A 213 4.23 13.34 0.05
CA ALA A 213 2.92 13.31 0.70
C ALA A 213 3.01 13.51 2.23
N GLU A 214 4.16 13.17 2.83
CA GLU A 214 4.40 13.25 4.26
C GLU A 214 5.03 14.58 4.73
N ASN A 215 5.67 15.35 3.83
CA ASN A 215 6.43 16.58 4.13
C ASN A 215 5.94 17.78 3.32
#